data_AF-A0A944QTB2-F1
#
_entry.id   AF-A0A944QTB2-F1
#
_cell.length_a   1.000
_cell.length_b   1.000
_cell.length_c   1.000
_cell.angle_alpha   90.00
_cell.angle_beta   90.00
_cell.angle_gamma   90.00
#
_symmetry.space_group_name_H-M   'P 1'
#
loop_
_entity.id
_entity.type
_entity.pdbx_description
1 polymer ?
#
loop_
_entity_poly.entity_id
_entity_poly.type
_entity_poly.pdbx_seq_one_letter_code
_entity_poly.pdbx_strand_id
1 'polypeptide(L)'
;MSSGEVKYGPWNPGILSPMPEGVKPFMTIARAENVFQSVSELEEICGFTGFPWECIATFRPQRLAVHELLIRISANLSVSDGIRYEDLGVNFRSMARLLFERYVSPNLQQINNLYDELRREIEAAVEEELEASLFAQDQESVEPKGWLNKLFRRQHQTPPTFPGEVRELQIITAWKEEASRQKDNPLRRAILQSLYRITNAIMIRHGRIRGEKDLLVKLVVGEVCNAYGSRQIGNLIEPMIETGAAAAGYSTLPIQEHPVIMNVKGASASGKSTLRPLQHQLANRLGFRWEEFALISPDIWRKYLLDYDSMGELYKYAAVCTGHELKIVDKKLDAYMARKAKRVGVSHLLIDRFRFDSFAERSTKKGSNLLTRFGSKVFMFFMITPPHDTVERAWERGEQVGRYKAVDDLLDHNVEAFTGISQIFFTWALDQDKDIHYEFLDNSVDFGERPRTVAYGENGSLCILCVKCMIDIDRYKKININADSVSSVYPSTREMAPEMNLAFLKACIERLENVEFVNPKNRKVAARIRRGELVELSMMELEEAVPDADTREVLLKLISPAKESRDVAISMPDIVDISRSETLGDCYG
;
A
#
# COMPACT_ATOMS: atom_id res chain seq x y z
N MET A 1 8.28 6.34 47.91
CA MET A 1 7.40 6.91 46.87
C MET A 1 6.79 5.73 46.15
N SER A 2 5.49 5.48 46.35
CA SER A 2 4.80 4.35 45.70
C SER A 2 4.83 4.58 44.20
N SER A 3 5.46 3.67 43.46
CA SER A 3 5.33 3.54 42.01
C SER A 3 3.85 3.32 41.71
N GLY A 4 3.11 4.37 41.37
CA GLY A 4 1.75 4.24 40.87
C GLY A 4 1.80 3.34 39.64
N GLU A 5 1.06 2.23 39.66
CA GLU A 5 0.95 1.33 38.51
C GLU A 5 0.49 2.16 37.30
N VAL A 6 1.30 2.17 36.25
CA VAL A 6 0.92 2.80 34.98
C VAL A 6 -0.25 2.01 34.41
N LYS A 7 -1.45 2.59 34.46
CA LYS A 7 -2.65 1.97 33.89
C LYS A 7 -2.59 2.07 32.37
N TYR A 8 -2.47 0.93 31.70
CA TYR A 8 -2.56 0.86 30.25
C TYR A 8 -4.02 0.86 29.77
N GLY A 9 -4.24 1.41 28.59
CA GLY A 9 -5.54 1.50 27.96
C GLY A 9 -5.43 2.01 26.52
N PRO A 10 -6.56 2.27 25.84
CA PRO A 10 -6.56 2.63 24.42
C PRO A 10 -5.76 3.90 24.10
N TRP A 11 -5.86 4.89 24.99
CA TRP A 11 -5.16 6.17 24.85
C TRP A 11 -3.77 6.19 25.51
N ASN A 12 -3.37 5.10 26.15
CA ASN A 12 -2.02 4.89 26.70
C ASN A 12 -1.64 3.41 26.58
N PRO A 13 -1.31 2.92 25.37
CA PRO A 13 -1.11 1.50 25.14
C PRO A 13 0.19 0.98 25.76
N GLY A 14 1.10 1.86 26.18
CA GLY A 14 2.43 1.49 26.68
C GLY A 14 3.45 1.19 25.58
N ILE A 15 3.18 1.67 24.36
CA ILE A 15 4.12 1.66 23.23
C ILE A 15 4.20 3.04 22.62
N LEU A 16 5.34 3.33 21.98
CA LEU A 16 5.70 4.65 21.49
C LEU A 16 6.05 4.59 20.00
N SER A 17 5.70 5.65 19.29
CA SER A 17 6.22 6.00 17.97
C SER A 17 6.91 7.38 18.07
N PRO A 18 8.16 7.56 17.57
CA PRO A 18 9.02 6.53 17.02
C PRO A 18 9.43 5.46 18.04
N MET A 19 9.85 4.31 17.53
CA MET A 19 10.22 3.15 18.35
C MET A 19 11.45 3.43 19.24
N PRO A 20 11.45 3.03 20.53
CA PRO A 20 12.60 3.22 21.40
C PRO A 20 13.85 2.45 20.97
N GLU A 21 15.04 2.98 21.27
CA GLU A 21 16.33 2.37 20.93
C GLU A 21 16.48 0.93 21.42
N GLY A 22 16.02 0.65 22.65
CA GLY A 22 16.09 -0.70 23.22
C GLY A 22 15.22 -1.74 22.51
N VAL A 23 14.25 -1.32 21.69
CA VAL A 23 13.35 -2.21 20.95
C VAL A 23 13.87 -2.48 19.53
N LYS A 24 14.66 -1.57 18.94
CA LYS A 24 15.17 -1.69 17.57
C LYS A 24 15.86 -3.04 17.27
N PRO A 25 16.69 -3.62 18.16
CA PRO A 25 17.32 -4.93 17.90
C PRO A 25 16.33 -6.08 17.69
N PHE A 26 15.09 -5.95 18.18
CA PHE A 26 14.04 -6.96 18.04
C PHE A 26 13.25 -6.82 16.73
N MET A 27 13.43 -5.73 15.99
CA MET A 27 12.82 -5.56 14.68
C MET A 27 13.32 -6.66 13.75
N THR A 28 12.42 -7.31 13.01
CA THR A 28 12.80 -8.46 12.17
C THR A 28 13.81 -8.09 11.09
N ILE A 29 13.84 -6.83 10.65
CA ILE A 29 14.81 -6.26 9.71
C ILE A 29 16.19 -5.97 10.32
N ALA A 30 16.35 -6.10 11.64
CA ALA A 30 17.61 -5.85 12.36
C ALA A 30 18.12 -7.09 13.12
N ARG A 31 17.34 -8.17 13.16
CA ARG A 31 17.70 -9.45 13.79
C ARG A 31 18.80 -10.15 12.99
N ALA A 32 19.86 -10.59 13.67
CA ALA A 32 21.06 -11.15 13.04
C ALA A 32 20.82 -12.45 12.26
N GLU A 33 19.77 -13.20 12.62
CA GLU A 33 19.30 -14.39 11.90
C GLU A 33 18.58 -14.04 10.58
N ASN A 34 18.13 -12.81 10.40
CA ASN A 34 17.36 -12.38 9.23
C ASN A 34 18.19 -11.54 8.25
N VAL A 35 19.11 -10.71 8.75
CA VAL A 35 19.91 -9.78 7.95
C VAL A 35 21.41 -9.91 8.23
N PHE A 36 22.23 -9.38 7.32
CA PHE A 36 23.69 -9.38 7.47
C PHE A 36 24.21 -8.22 8.33
N GLN A 37 23.51 -7.08 8.32
CA GLN A 37 23.93 -5.87 9.03
C GLN A 37 23.46 -5.84 10.49
N SER A 38 24.26 -5.20 11.35
CA SER A 38 23.85 -4.78 12.70
C SER A 38 23.00 -3.50 12.67
N VAL A 39 22.32 -3.19 13.79
CA VAL A 39 21.60 -1.92 13.97
C VAL A 39 22.52 -0.72 13.72
N SER A 40 23.73 -0.73 14.29
CA SER A 40 24.69 0.36 14.12
C SER A 40 25.07 0.58 12.65
N GLU A 41 25.32 -0.49 11.89
CA GLU A 41 25.61 -0.38 10.46
C GLU A 41 24.41 0.16 9.66
N LEU A 42 23.18 -0.25 10.00
CA LEU A 42 21.97 0.26 9.36
C LEU A 42 21.78 1.76 9.62
N GLU A 43 22.06 2.22 10.84
CA GLU A 43 22.00 3.65 11.19
C GLU A 43 23.07 4.46 10.48
N GLU A 44 24.30 3.95 10.41
CA GLU A 44 25.40 4.59 9.68
C GLU A 44 25.07 4.73 8.19
N ILE A 45 24.61 3.65 7.55
CA ILE A 45 24.21 3.65 6.14
C ILE A 45 23.00 4.57 5.92
N CYS A 46 22.03 4.60 6.83
CA CYS A 46 20.89 5.52 6.78
C CYS A 46 21.37 6.98 6.87
N GLY A 47 22.27 7.29 7.81
CA GLY A 47 22.90 8.60 7.95
C GLY A 47 23.73 9.01 6.73
N PHE A 48 24.35 8.03 6.05
CA PHE A 48 25.17 8.25 4.87
C PHE A 48 24.36 8.41 3.58
N THR A 49 23.33 7.59 3.36
CA THR A 49 22.57 7.57 2.10
C THR A 49 21.26 8.35 2.16
N GLY A 50 20.71 8.55 3.37
CA GLY A 50 19.34 9.04 3.58
C GLY A 50 18.26 8.00 3.27
N PHE A 51 18.62 6.75 2.98
CA PHE A 51 17.64 5.71 2.78
C PHE A 51 17.11 5.15 4.10
N PRO A 52 15.81 4.81 4.15
CA PRO A 52 15.26 4.07 5.28
C PRO A 52 15.78 2.63 5.27
N TRP A 53 15.69 1.95 6.41
CA TRP A 53 16.18 0.58 6.59
C TRP A 53 15.63 -0.41 5.55
N GLU A 54 14.38 -0.22 5.10
CA GLU A 54 13.73 -1.03 4.06
C GLU A 54 14.50 -1.07 2.73
N CYS A 55 15.35 -0.08 2.48
CA CYS A 55 16.10 0.08 1.25
C CYS A 55 17.56 -0.40 1.35
N ILE A 56 18.05 -0.69 2.55
CA ILE A 56 19.49 -0.92 2.81
C ILE A 56 19.78 -2.22 3.59
N ALA A 57 18.83 -2.73 4.37
CA ALA A 57 19.02 -3.99 5.11
C ALA A 57 19.09 -5.17 4.15
N THR A 58 20.15 -5.96 4.17
CA THR A 58 20.37 -7.11 3.29
C THR A 58 19.97 -8.39 3.99
N PHE A 59 18.94 -9.06 3.47
CA PHE A 59 18.41 -10.28 4.06
C PHE A 59 19.25 -11.49 3.72
N ARG A 60 19.33 -12.42 4.67
CA ARG A 60 19.94 -13.73 4.48
C ARG A 60 19.09 -14.61 3.57
N PRO A 61 19.71 -15.54 2.81
CA PRO A 61 18.99 -16.39 1.85
C PRO A 61 17.84 -17.19 2.46
N GLN A 62 17.99 -17.68 3.69
CA GLN A 62 16.95 -18.43 4.38
C GLN A 62 15.72 -17.55 4.67
N ARG A 63 15.95 -16.28 5.02
CA ARG A 63 14.88 -15.32 5.24
C ARG A 63 14.22 -14.88 3.93
N LEU A 64 15.01 -14.72 2.86
CA LEU A 64 14.47 -14.51 1.51
C LEU A 64 13.58 -15.68 1.06
N ALA A 65 13.94 -16.93 1.38
CA ALA A 65 13.08 -18.09 1.11
C ALA A 65 11.74 -18.01 1.85
N VAL A 66 11.73 -17.55 3.11
CA VAL A 66 10.49 -17.25 3.84
C VAL A 66 9.66 -16.18 3.11
N HIS A 67 10.28 -15.09 2.65
CA HIS A 67 9.54 -14.04 1.92
C HIS A 67 8.87 -14.61 0.67
N GLU A 68 9.62 -15.37 -0.13
CA GLU A 68 9.09 -15.94 -1.37
C GLU A 68 8.02 -17.00 -1.10
N LEU A 69 8.14 -17.81 -0.04
CA LEU A 69 7.10 -18.75 0.38
C LEU A 69 5.78 -18.03 0.68
N LEU A 70 5.82 -16.98 1.51
CA LEU A 70 4.63 -16.19 1.87
C LEU A 70 3.95 -15.61 0.62
N ILE A 71 4.76 -15.14 -0.32
CA ILE A 71 4.30 -14.60 -1.61
C ILE A 71 3.60 -15.67 -2.45
N ARG A 72 4.18 -16.87 -2.62
CA ARG A 72 3.56 -17.95 -3.44
C ARG A 72 2.26 -18.43 -2.82
N ILE A 73 2.22 -18.61 -1.51
CA ILE A 73 0.99 -19.02 -0.82
C ILE A 73 -0.11 -17.98 -1.08
N SER A 74 0.17 -16.70 -0.82
CA SER A 74 -0.83 -15.63 -1.02
C SER A 74 -1.25 -15.44 -2.48
N ALA A 75 -0.38 -15.71 -3.45
CA ALA A 75 -0.64 -15.45 -4.86
C ALA A 75 -1.19 -16.66 -5.64
N ASN A 76 -0.89 -17.89 -5.20
CA ASN A 76 -1.12 -19.11 -5.99
C ASN A 76 -2.00 -20.15 -5.31
N LEU A 77 -2.17 -20.10 -3.98
CA LEU A 77 -2.93 -21.11 -3.24
C LEU A 77 -4.18 -20.51 -2.62
N SER A 78 -5.25 -21.30 -2.61
CA SER A 78 -6.47 -20.96 -1.90
C SER A 78 -6.26 -21.21 -0.41
N VAL A 79 -6.52 -20.19 0.42
CA VAL A 79 -6.41 -20.28 1.87
C VAL A 79 -7.78 -20.04 2.46
N SER A 80 -8.33 -21.05 3.13
CA SER A 80 -9.62 -20.93 3.81
C SER A 80 -9.56 -19.84 4.89
N ASP A 81 -10.51 -18.92 4.85
CA ASP A 81 -10.70 -17.88 5.85
C ASP A 81 -11.52 -18.32 7.07
N GLY A 82 -11.99 -19.57 7.08
CA GLY A 82 -12.67 -20.22 8.20
C GLY A 82 -14.00 -19.59 8.58
N ILE A 83 -14.43 -19.84 9.82
CA ILE A 83 -15.69 -19.28 10.37
C ILE A 83 -15.36 -18.05 11.22
N ARG A 84 -14.22 -18.09 11.92
CA ARG A 84 -13.76 -17.02 12.79
C ARG A 84 -12.78 -16.12 12.05
N TYR A 85 -12.79 -14.84 12.43
CA TYR A 85 -11.89 -13.83 11.91
C TYR A 85 -10.40 -14.25 11.88
N GLU A 86 -9.93 -14.92 12.93
CA GLU A 86 -8.53 -15.32 13.10
C GLU A 86 -8.12 -16.52 12.25
N ASP A 87 -9.10 -17.29 11.74
CA ASP A 87 -8.87 -18.58 11.09
C ASP A 87 -8.02 -18.42 9.84
N LEU A 88 -8.24 -17.36 9.04
CA LEU A 88 -7.38 -17.05 7.88
C LEU A 88 -5.90 -17.03 8.28
N GLY A 89 -5.58 -16.32 9.36
CA GLY A 89 -4.20 -16.21 9.83
C GLY A 89 -3.66 -17.54 10.36
N VAL A 90 -4.50 -18.32 11.05
CA VAL A 90 -4.14 -19.64 11.58
C VAL A 90 -3.88 -20.63 10.45
N ASN A 91 -4.80 -20.74 9.51
CA ASN A 91 -4.73 -21.63 8.34
C ASN A 91 -3.54 -21.27 7.45
N PHE A 92 -3.34 -19.98 7.17
CA PHE A 92 -2.18 -19.51 6.42
C PHE A 92 -0.86 -19.93 7.09
N ARG A 93 -0.71 -19.70 8.40
CA ARG A 93 0.52 -20.06 9.13
C ARG A 93 0.73 -21.57 9.18
N SER A 94 -0.33 -22.35 9.32
CA SER A 94 -0.26 -23.81 9.28
C SER A 94 0.25 -24.31 7.93
N MET A 95 -0.33 -23.79 6.84
CA MET A 95 0.09 -24.09 5.47
C MET A 95 1.55 -23.70 5.24
N ALA A 96 1.93 -22.47 5.60
CA ALA A 96 3.30 -21.98 5.46
C ALA A 96 4.30 -22.83 6.24
N ARG A 97 3.98 -23.19 7.49
CA ARG A 97 4.85 -24.04 8.32
C ARG A 97 5.05 -25.41 7.69
N LEU A 98 3.97 -26.07 7.27
CA LEU A 98 4.05 -27.40 6.65
C LEU A 98 4.91 -27.37 5.38
N LEU A 99 4.66 -26.41 4.49
CA LEU A 99 5.37 -26.29 3.23
C LEU A 99 6.85 -25.92 3.47
N PHE A 100 7.12 -25.04 4.41
CA PHE A 100 8.48 -24.68 4.77
C PHE A 100 9.24 -25.87 5.34
N GLU A 101 8.74 -26.50 6.39
CA GLU A 101 9.45 -27.56 7.13
C GLU A 101 9.68 -28.81 6.28
N ARG A 102 8.70 -29.21 5.46
CA ARG A 102 8.78 -30.48 4.72
C ARG A 102 9.37 -30.35 3.33
N TYR A 103 9.26 -29.20 2.68
CA TYR A 103 9.62 -29.05 1.26
C TYR A 103 10.72 -28.02 1.02
N VAL A 104 10.74 -26.91 1.76
CA VAL A 104 11.76 -25.85 1.57
C VAL A 104 12.99 -26.08 2.46
N SER A 105 12.78 -26.38 3.75
CA SER A 105 13.83 -26.53 4.76
C SER A 105 14.86 -27.62 4.42
N PRO A 106 14.48 -28.79 3.87
CA PRO A 106 15.45 -29.81 3.46
C PRO A 106 16.41 -29.33 2.35
N ASN A 107 16.04 -28.30 1.60
CA ASN A 107 16.79 -27.75 0.48
C ASN A 107 17.51 -26.44 0.82
N LEU A 108 17.65 -26.08 2.10
CA LEU A 108 18.32 -24.82 2.51
C LEU A 108 19.75 -24.72 2.01
N GLN A 109 20.49 -25.82 1.93
CA GLN A 109 21.86 -25.78 1.39
C GLN A 109 21.88 -25.36 -0.09
N GLN A 110 20.92 -25.84 -0.88
CA GLN A 110 20.79 -25.45 -2.29
C GLN A 110 20.44 -23.96 -2.42
N ILE A 111 19.57 -23.46 -1.54
CA ILE A 111 19.19 -22.04 -1.49
C ILE A 111 20.42 -21.17 -1.13
N ASN A 112 21.24 -21.61 -0.18
CA ASN A 112 22.47 -20.90 0.19
C ASN A 112 23.46 -20.86 -0.96
N ASN A 113 23.71 -22.02 -1.61
CA ASN A 113 24.64 -22.10 -2.73
C ASN A 113 24.21 -21.19 -3.88
N LEU A 114 22.92 -21.22 -4.25
CA LEU A 114 22.36 -20.32 -5.27
C LEU A 114 22.59 -18.85 -4.92
N TYR A 115 22.35 -18.48 -3.66
CA TYR A 115 22.56 -17.10 -3.21
C TYR A 115 24.03 -16.69 -3.27
N ASP A 116 24.95 -17.55 -2.82
CA ASP A 116 26.38 -17.26 -2.78
C ASP A 116 27.01 -17.21 -4.19
N GLU A 117 26.50 -18.01 -5.13
CA GLU A 117 26.85 -17.92 -6.55
C GLU A 117 26.37 -16.60 -7.16
N LEU A 118 25.08 -16.27 -7.00
CA LEU A 118 24.51 -15.03 -7.50
C LEU A 118 25.19 -13.80 -6.90
N ARG A 119 25.49 -13.83 -5.59
CA ARG A 119 26.16 -12.73 -4.91
C ARG A 119 27.53 -12.45 -5.52
N ARG A 120 28.34 -13.50 -5.77
CA ARG A 120 29.66 -13.36 -6.41
C ARG A 120 29.57 -12.84 -7.84
N GLU A 121 28.58 -13.30 -8.61
CA GLU A 121 28.32 -12.81 -9.96
C GLU A 121 27.94 -11.32 -9.96
N ILE A 122 27.05 -10.91 -9.05
CA ILE A 122 26.62 -9.52 -8.89
C ILE A 122 27.80 -8.65 -8.46
N GLU A 123 28.58 -9.08 -7.47
CA GLU A 123 29.73 -8.36 -6.93
C GLU A 123 30.77 -8.08 -8.01
N ALA A 124 31.18 -9.10 -8.77
CA ALA A 124 32.10 -8.94 -9.89
C ALA A 124 31.57 -7.95 -10.95
N ALA A 125 30.29 -8.08 -11.33
CA ALA A 125 29.68 -7.20 -12.34
C ALA A 125 29.52 -5.74 -11.86
N VAL A 126 29.30 -5.52 -10.56
CA VAL A 126 29.21 -4.18 -9.96
C VAL A 126 30.60 -3.56 -9.86
N GLU A 127 31.60 -4.33 -9.44
CA GLU A 127 32.99 -3.87 -9.37
C GLU A 127 33.54 -3.46 -10.73
N GLU A 128 33.29 -4.28 -11.76
CA GLU A 128 33.66 -3.99 -13.15
C GLU A 128 32.98 -2.70 -13.64
N GLU A 129 31.67 -2.55 -13.39
CA GLU A 129 30.92 -1.37 -13.80
C GLU A 129 31.41 -0.09 -13.12
N LEU A 130 31.67 -0.13 -11.80
CA LEU A 130 32.17 1.01 -11.04
C LEU A 130 33.59 1.39 -11.48
N GLU A 131 34.45 0.41 -11.76
CA GLU A 131 35.81 0.64 -12.26
C GLU A 131 35.80 1.28 -13.66
N ALA A 132 34.96 0.77 -14.56
CA ALA A 132 34.87 1.25 -15.94
C ALA A 132 34.23 2.64 -16.06
N SER A 133 33.52 3.10 -15.03
CA SER A 133 32.76 4.36 -15.07
C SER A 133 33.26 5.36 -14.01
N LEU A 134 32.76 5.24 -12.78
CA LEU A 134 32.97 6.21 -11.71
C LEU A 134 34.45 6.36 -11.36
N PHE A 135 35.16 5.24 -11.24
CA PHE A 135 36.56 5.19 -10.84
C PHE A 135 37.56 5.12 -12.01
N ALA A 136 37.08 5.16 -13.25
CA ALA A 136 37.97 5.18 -14.41
C ALA A 136 38.91 6.39 -14.32
N GLN A 137 40.22 6.14 -14.28
CA GLN A 137 41.22 7.20 -14.34
C GLN A 137 41.15 7.87 -15.72
N ASP A 138 41.11 9.20 -15.75
CA ASP A 138 41.31 9.95 -16.99
C ASP A 138 42.71 9.59 -17.51
N GLN A 139 42.79 8.73 -18.52
CA GLN A 139 44.03 8.58 -19.25
C GLN A 139 44.32 9.93 -19.89
N GLU A 140 45.29 10.67 -19.34
CA GLU A 140 45.94 11.74 -20.06
C GLU A 140 46.35 11.17 -21.42
N SER A 141 45.68 11.61 -22.48
CA SER A 141 46.05 11.28 -23.83
C SER A 141 47.50 11.73 -24.01
N VAL A 142 48.44 10.80 -23.98
CA VAL A 142 49.84 11.08 -24.31
C VAL A 142 49.85 11.48 -25.78
N GLU A 143 49.84 12.78 -26.06
CA GLU A 143 50.06 13.27 -27.41
C GLU A 143 51.42 12.72 -27.90
N PRO A 144 51.49 12.08 -29.08
CA PRO A 144 52.76 11.64 -29.61
C PRO A 144 53.66 12.86 -29.85
N LYS A 145 54.82 12.90 -29.19
CA LYS A 145 55.85 13.93 -29.37
C LYS A 145 56.50 13.79 -30.75
N GLY A 146 55.80 14.23 -31.80
CA GLY A 146 56.32 14.40 -33.15
C GLY A 146 56.60 15.88 -33.43
N TRP A 147 57.82 16.22 -33.86
CA TRP A 147 58.24 17.62 -34.09
C TRP A 147 57.41 18.35 -35.16
N LEU A 148 56.62 17.62 -35.96
CA LEU A 148 55.92 18.13 -37.16
C LEU A 148 54.55 18.74 -36.86
N ASN A 149 53.98 18.56 -35.65
CA ASN A 149 52.66 19.10 -35.31
C ASN A 149 52.65 20.57 -34.87
N LYS A 150 53.81 21.25 -34.82
CA LYS A 150 53.86 22.68 -34.47
C LYS A 150 53.42 23.63 -35.60
N LEU A 151 53.33 23.17 -36.85
CA LEU A 151 52.92 24.01 -37.99
C LEU A 151 51.41 23.98 -38.31
N PHE A 152 50.63 23.10 -37.69
CA PHE A 152 49.17 23.05 -37.83
C PHE A 152 48.47 23.27 -36.49
N ARG A 153 48.90 24.27 -35.73
CA ARG A 153 48.25 24.68 -34.48
C ARG A 153 46.96 25.45 -34.80
N ARG A 154 45.96 24.76 -35.35
CA ARG A 154 44.58 25.19 -35.26
C ARG A 154 44.20 25.04 -33.80
N GLN A 155 43.83 26.15 -33.17
CA GLN A 155 43.45 26.26 -31.77
C GLN A 155 42.28 25.30 -31.49
N HIS A 156 42.59 24.03 -31.22
CA HIS A 156 41.65 23.13 -30.57
C HIS A 156 41.55 23.65 -29.15
N GLN A 157 40.43 24.31 -28.88
CA GLN A 157 39.96 24.50 -27.53
C GLN A 157 40.00 23.13 -26.87
N THR A 158 40.82 23.00 -25.84
CA THR A 158 40.70 21.90 -24.88
C THR A 158 39.20 21.82 -24.52
N PRO A 159 38.54 20.66 -24.68
CA PRO A 159 37.19 20.52 -24.16
C PRO A 159 37.25 20.90 -22.67
N PRO A 160 36.31 21.72 -22.18
CA PRO A 160 36.36 22.18 -20.80
C PRO A 160 36.39 20.95 -19.90
N THR A 161 37.40 20.89 -19.02
CA THR A 161 37.44 19.92 -17.92
C THR A 161 36.17 20.12 -17.12
N PHE A 162 35.22 19.20 -17.26
CA PHE A 162 33.95 19.30 -16.55
C PHE A 162 34.24 19.25 -15.04
N PRO A 163 33.63 20.11 -14.21
CA PRO A 163 33.67 19.95 -12.76
C PRO A 163 33.27 18.52 -12.41
N GLY A 164 33.97 17.85 -11.49
CA GLY A 164 33.75 16.41 -11.20
C GLY A 164 32.29 16.03 -10.97
N GLU A 165 31.49 16.93 -10.41
CA GLU A 165 30.04 16.78 -10.21
C GLU A 165 29.26 16.58 -11.52
N VAL A 166 29.64 17.25 -12.61
CA VAL A 166 28.98 17.12 -13.92
C VAL A 166 29.27 15.75 -14.53
N ARG A 167 30.49 15.24 -14.39
CA ARG A 167 30.87 13.87 -14.83
C ARG A 167 30.07 12.82 -14.06
N GLU A 168 29.98 12.96 -12.74
CA GLU A 168 29.21 12.03 -11.88
C GLU A 168 27.72 12.02 -12.25
N LEU A 169 27.09 13.18 -12.50
CA LEU A 169 25.70 13.27 -12.94
C LEU A 169 25.46 12.64 -14.32
N GLN A 170 26.42 12.76 -15.24
CA GLN A 170 26.36 12.08 -16.53
C GLN A 170 26.39 10.57 -16.38
N ILE A 171 27.27 10.03 -15.52
CA ILE A 171 27.35 8.60 -15.23
C ILE A 171 26.05 8.09 -14.60
N ILE A 172 25.53 8.78 -13.58
CA ILE A 172 24.24 8.46 -12.94
C ILE A 172 23.11 8.40 -13.98
N THR A 173 23.07 9.38 -14.89
CA THR A 173 22.05 9.43 -15.95
C THR A 173 22.23 8.30 -16.96
N ALA A 174 23.47 7.99 -17.35
CA ALA A 174 23.78 6.89 -18.26
C ALA A 174 23.32 5.53 -17.69
N TRP A 175 23.56 5.25 -16.42
CA TRP A 175 23.07 4.04 -15.77
C TRP A 175 21.54 3.93 -15.81
N LYS A 176 20.82 5.03 -15.57
CA LYS A 176 19.35 5.06 -15.63
C LYS A 176 18.82 4.76 -17.03
N GLU A 177 19.42 5.37 -18.05
CA GLU A 177 19.04 5.16 -19.44
C GLU A 177 19.33 3.73 -19.89
N GLU A 178 20.54 3.24 -19.59
CA GLU A 178 20.98 1.91 -19.99
C GLU A 178 20.14 0.83 -19.32
N ALA A 179 19.83 0.97 -18.02
CA ALA A 179 18.89 0.11 -17.33
C ALA A 179 17.53 -0.02 -18.05
N SER A 180 17.07 1.05 -18.72
CA SER A 180 15.79 1.05 -19.44
C SER A 180 15.88 0.31 -20.79
N ARG A 181 17.08 0.22 -21.36
CA ARG A 181 17.38 -0.53 -22.61
C ARG A 181 17.55 -2.04 -22.35
N GLN A 182 18.00 -2.42 -21.15
CA GLN A 182 18.24 -3.80 -20.73
C GLN A 182 16.93 -4.59 -20.46
N LYS A 183 16.16 -4.90 -21.51
CA LYS A 183 14.90 -5.66 -21.40
C LYS A 183 15.12 -7.16 -21.22
N ASP A 184 16.11 -7.71 -21.92
CA ASP A 184 16.35 -9.16 -21.98
C ASP A 184 17.39 -9.65 -20.98
N ASN A 185 18.10 -8.73 -20.31
CA ASN A 185 19.02 -9.03 -19.22
C ASN A 185 18.52 -8.44 -17.89
N PRO A 186 17.66 -9.17 -17.15
CA PRO A 186 17.06 -8.67 -15.92
C PRO A 186 18.08 -8.45 -14.79
N LEU A 187 19.19 -9.20 -14.78
CA LEU A 187 20.25 -9.04 -13.79
C LEU A 187 21.02 -7.73 -14.03
N ARG A 188 21.51 -7.51 -15.26
CA ARG A 188 22.21 -6.27 -15.63
C ARG A 188 21.33 -5.05 -15.40
N ARG A 189 20.04 -5.14 -15.74
CA ARG A 189 19.06 -4.09 -15.43
C ARG A 189 18.97 -3.81 -13.94
N ALA A 190 18.87 -4.83 -13.08
CA ALA A 190 18.78 -4.64 -11.64
C ALA A 190 20.04 -3.97 -11.07
N ILE A 191 21.23 -4.36 -11.54
CA ILE A 191 22.51 -3.75 -11.18
C ILE A 191 22.53 -2.26 -11.54
N LEU A 192 22.25 -1.91 -12.79
CA LEU A 192 22.27 -0.52 -13.26
C LEU A 192 21.22 0.36 -12.55
N GLN A 193 20.03 -0.19 -12.27
CA GLN A 193 19.00 0.51 -11.50
C GLN A 193 19.43 0.78 -10.05
N SER A 194 20.10 -0.18 -9.42
CA SER A 194 20.60 -0.05 -8.05
C SER A 194 21.78 0.93 -7.98
N LEU A 195 22.73 0.85 -8.93
CA LEU A 195 23.80 1.84 -9.10
C LEU A 195 23.24 3.25 -9.22
N TYR A 196 22.32 3.47 -10.17
CA TYR A 196 21.62 4.76 -10.31
C TYR A 196 20.98 5.20 -9.00
N ARG A 197 20.18 4.34 -8.37
CA ARG A 197 19.40 4.71 -7.18
C ARG A 197 20.31 5.10 -6.01
N ILE A 198 21.32 4.29 -5.71
CA ILE A 198 22.20 4.49 -4.55
C ILE A 198 23.10 5.70 -4.76
N THR A 199 23.78 5.79 -5.90
CA THR A 199 24.68 6.91 -6.17
C THR A 199 23.93 8.23 -6.32
N ASN A 200 22.73 8.24 -6.91
CA ASN A 200 21.89 9.43 -6.96
C ASN A 200 21.43 9.90 -5.57
N ALA A 201 21.13 8.98 -4.65
CA ALA A 201 20.77 9.36 -3.28
C ALA A 201 21.97 9.96 -2.52
N ILE A 202 23.16 9.37 -2.67
CA ILE A 202 24.41 9.90 -2.10
C ILE A 202 24.70 11.28 -2.69
N MET A 203 24.60 11.43 -4.01
CA MET A 203 24.76 12.71 -4.72
C MET A 203 23.81 13.78 -4.19
N ILE A 204 22.50 13.49 -4.07
CA ILE A 204 21.50 14.44 -3.54
C ILE A 204 21.86 14.88 -2.12
N ARG A 205 22.36 13.97 -1.28
CA ARG A 205 22.64 14.24 0.14
C ARG A 205 23.96 14.97 0.36
N HIS A 206 24.98 14.69 -0.44
CA HIS A 206 26.35 15.18 -0.21
C HIS A 206 26.87 16.14 -1.28
N GLY A 207 26.11 16.39 -2.34
CA GLY A 207 26.51 17.18 -3.52
C GLY A 207 27.49 16.47 -4.46
N ARG A 208 27.97 15.28 -4.09
CA ARG A 208 28.87 14.42 -4.90
C ARG A 208 28.70 12.96 -4.48
N ILE A 209 29.16 12.02 -5.30
CA ILE A 209 29.26 10.62 -4.89
C ILE A 209 30.42 10.49 -3.90
N ARG A 210 30.08 10.30 -2.62
CA ARG A 210 31.03 9.96 -1.55
C ARG A 210 31.03 8.46 -1.31
N GLY A 211 32.08 7.98 -0.64
CA GLY A 211 32.24 6.58 -0.25
C GLY A 211 33.28 5.85 -1.10
N GLU A 212 33.99 4.93 -0.46
CA GLU A 212 34.95 4.06 -1.14
C GLU A 212 34.21 3.05 -2.03
N LYS A 213 34.92 2.52 -3.04
CA LYS A 213 34.37 1.54 -3.98
C LYS A 213 33.69 0.38 -3.25
N ASP A 214 34.34 -0.17 -2.23
CA ASP A 214 33.85 -1.32 -1.45
C ASP A 214 32.50 -1.04 -0.76
N LEU A 215 32.28 0.19 -0.27
CA LEU A 215 31.00 0.57 0.32
C LEU A 215 29.90 0.61 -0.74
N LEU A 216 30.18 1.20 -1.91
CA LEU A 216 29.22 1.25 -3.02
C LEU A 216 28.87 -0.15 -3.52
N VAL A 217 29.87 -1.02 -3.66
CA VAL A 217 29.70 -2.44 -4.00
C VAL A 217 28.80 -3.12 -2.97
N LYS A 218 29.11 -3.02 -1.67
CA LYS A 218 28.32 -3.63 -0.59
C LYS A 218 26.84 -3.21 -0.65
N LEU A 219 26.56 -1.92 -0.85
CA LEU A 219 25.19 -1.39 -0.91
C LEU A 219 24.43 -1.88 -2.16
N VAL A 220 25.07 -1.83 -3.33
CA VAL A 220 24.46 -2.25 -4.60
C VAL A 220 24.22 -3.75 -4.61
N VAL A 221 25.23 -4.55 -4.23
CA VAL A 221 25.11 -6.01 -4.14
C VAL A 221 23.97 -6.39 -3.18
N GLY A 222 23.89 -5.74 -2.02
CA GLY A 222 22.83 -5.99 -1.03
C GLY A 222 21.42 -5.72 -1.57
N GLU A 223 21.21 -4.59 -2.26
CA GLU A 223 19.92 -4.28 -2.88
C GLU A 223 19.57 -5.28 -4.00
N VAL A 224 20.51 -5.60 -4.88
CA VAL A 224 20.28 -6.52 -6.00
C VAL A 224 19.99 -7.93 -5.49
N CYS A 225 20.71 -8.41 -4.46
CA CYS A 225 20.42 -9.69 -3.81
C CYS A 225 19.01 -9.72 -3.19
N ASN A 226 18.60 -8.64 -2.51
CA ASN A 226 17.26 -8.53 -1.93
C ASN A 226 16.14 -8.54 -2.96
N ALA A 227 16.37 -8.01 -4.15
CA ALA A 227 15.35 -7.92 -5.20
C ALA A 227 15.45 -9.08 -6.20
N TYR A 228 16.55 -9.14 -6.96
CA TYR A 228 16.78 -10.17 -7.98
C TYR A 228 17.12 -11.52 -7.36
N GLY A 229 18.01 -11.56 -6.36
CA GLY A 229 18.37 -12.80 -5.67
C GLY A 229 17.17 -13.48 -4.99
N SER A 230 16.35 -12.70 -4.28
CA SER A 230 15.06 -13.14 -3.73
C SER A 230 14.18 -13.78 -4.80
N ARG A 231 14.05 -13.16 -5.97
CA ARG A 231 13.28 -13.74 -7.08
C ARG A 231 13.83 -15.09 -7.53
N GLN A 232 15.15 -15.25 -7.63
CA GLN A 232 15.75 -16.53 -8.05
C GLN A 232 15.52 -17.63 -7.02
N ILE A 233 15.68 -17.32 -5.73
CA ILE A 233 15.28 -18.24 -4.64
C ILE A 233 13.81 -18.60 -4.79
N GLY A 234 12.96 -17.62 -5.09
CA GLY A 234 11.55 -17.84 -5.31
C GLY A 234 11.23 -18.76 -6.49
N ASN A 235 11.98 -18.68 -7.59
CA ASN A 235 11.84 -19.61 -8.73
C ASN A 235 12.30 -21.02 -8.35
N LEU A 236 13.36 -21.14 -7.52
CA LEU A 236 13.87 -22.42 -7.05
C LEU A 236 12.86 -23.16 -6.16
N ILE A 237 12.20 -22.45 -5.24
CA ILE A 237 11.27 -23.06 -4.27
C ILE A 237 9.84 -23.23 -4.82
N GLU A 238 9.47 -22.57 -5.91
CA GLU A 238 8.10 -22.62 -6.46
C GLU A 238 7.66 -24.06 -6.81
N PRO A 239 8.45 -24.88 -7.54
CA PRO A 239 8.11 -26.29 -7.76
C PRO A 239 8.01 -27.13 -6.48
N MET A 240 8.81 -26.79 -5.45
CA MET A 240 8.77 -27.47 -4.14
C MET A 240 7.45 -27.16 -3.42
N ILE A 241 7.00 -25.92 -3.49
CA ILE A 241 5.73 -25.46 -2.94
C ILE A 241 4.56 -26.12 -3.68
N GLU A 242 4.60 -26.19 -5.01
CA GLU A 242 3.55 -26.84 -5.82
C GLU A 242 3.45 -28.34 -5.48
N THR A 243 4.59 -29.03 -5.39
CA THR A 243 4.65 -30.44 -4.99
C THR A 243 4.07 -30.64 -3.58
N GLY A 244 4.46 -29.78 -2.63
CA GLY A 244 3.97 -29.87 -1.26
C GLY A 244 2.49 -29.52 -1.12
N ALA A 245 2.01 -28.56 -1.90
CA ALA A 245 0.60 -28.18 -1.93
C ALA A 245 -0.26 -29.33 -2.47
N ALA A 246 0.14 -29.95 -3.59
CA ALA A 246 -0.55 -31.10 -4.15
C ALA A 246 -0.57 -32.29 -3.18
N ALA A 247 0.56 -32.61 -2.54
CA ALA A 247 0.66 -33.71 -1.58
C ALA A 247 -0.16 -33.48 -0.30
N ALA A 248 -0.32 -32.24 0.13
CA ALA A 248 -1.13 -31.86 1.28
C ALA A 248 -2.62 -31.63 0.93
N GLY A 249 -3.00 -31.72 -0.35
CA GLY A 249 -4.37 -31.50 -0.81
C GLY A 249 -4.80 -30.02 -0.82
N TYR A 250 -3.86 -29.07 -0.84
CA TYR A 250 -4.18 -27.65 -0.97
C TYR A 250 -4.56 -27.30 -2.41
N SER A 251 -5.62 -26.50 -2.57
CA SER A 251 -6.09 -26.06 -3.89
C SER A 251 -5.24 -24.91 -4.43
N THR A 252 -4.93 -24.97 -5.73
CA THR A 252 -4.34 -23.87 -6.47
C THR A 252 -5.41 -22.89 -6.92
N LEU A 253 -5.06 -21.60 -7.01
CA LEU A 253 -5.95 -20.56 -7.49
C LEU A 253 -6.03 -20.60 -9.02
N PRO A 254 -7.23 -20.68 -9.62
CA PRO A 254 -7.38 -20.70 -11.06
C PRO A 254 -7.05 -19.34 -11.67
N ILE A 255 -6.58 -19.35 -12.92
CA ILE A 255 -6.47 -18.16 -13.76
C ILE A 255 -7.87 -17.79 -14.25
N GLN A 256 -8.20 -16.51 -14.19
CA GLN A 256 -9.50 -15.99 -14.61
C GLN A 256 -9.34 -15.16 -15.90
N GLU A 257 -10.20 -15.39 -16.88
CA GLU A 257 -10.27 -14.59 -18.11
C GLU A 257 -10.79 -13.17 -17.83
N HIS A 258 -11.74 -13.07 -16.91
CA HIS A 258 -12.35 -11.83 -16.44
C HIS A 258 -12.22 -11.72 -14.91
N PRO A 259 -11.04 -11.36 -14.38
CA PRO A 259 -10.81 -11.27 -12.95
C PRO A 259 -11.71 -10.22 -12.28
N VAL A 260 -12.50 -10.66 -11.31
CA VAL A 260 -13.18 -9.80 -10.34
C VAL A 260 -12.24 -9.41 -9.21
N ILE A 261 -12.28 -8.13 -8.85
CA ILE A 261 -11.48 -7.57 -7.78
C ILE A 261 -12.39 -6.96 -6.73
N MET A 262 -12.22 -7.33 -5.47
CA MET A 262 -12.83 -6.66 -4.33
C MET A 262 -11.74 -6.01 -3.48
N ASN A 263 -11.84 -4.70 -3.26
CA ASN A 263 -10.81 -3.93 -2.57
C ASN A 263 -11.43 -3.11 -1.45
N VAL A 264 -10.86 -3.21 -0.25
CA VAL A 264 -11.31 -2.45 0.91
C VAL A 264 -10.27 -1.40 1.27
N LYS A 265 -10.72 -0.15 1.41
CA LYS A 265 -9.93 1.00 1.84
C LYS A 265 -10.47 1.59 3.13
N GLY A 266 -9.56 2.00 4.00
CA GLY A 266 -9.89 2.53 5.33
C GLY A 266 -8.69 2.47 6.27
N ALA A 267 -8.76 3.25 7.34
CA ALA A 267 -7.72 3.38 8.34
C ALA A 267 -7.36 2.04 9.02
N SER A 268 -6.23 1.99 9.73
CA SER A 268 -5.98 0.87 10.65
C SER A 268 -7.15 0.73 11.64
N ALA A 269 -7.53 -0.50 11.98
CA ALA A 269 -8.65 -0.79 12.89
C ALA A 269 -10.04 -0.27 12.44
N SER A 270 -10.20 0.15 11.18
CA SER A 270 -11.48 0.64 10.63
C SER A 270 -12.53 -0.45 10.31
N GLY A 271 -12.33 -1.70 10.74
CA GLY A 271 -13.24 -2.81 10.41
C GLY A 271 -13.12 -3.38 8.99
N LYS A 272 -12.01 -3.17 8.25
CA LYS A 272 -11.88 -3.73 6.89
C LYS A 272 -12.06 -5.24 6.83
N SER A 273 -11.43 -5.96 7.75
CA SER A 273 -11.48 -7.41 7.74
C SER A 273 -12.80 -7.98 8.26
N THR A 274 -13.63 -7.19 8.96
CA THR A 274 -14.99 -7.60 9.37
C THR A 274 -15.98 -7.53 8.21
N LEU A 275 -15.61 -6.90 7.07
CA LEU A 275 -16.39 -6.96 5.84
C LEU A 275 -16.29 -8.29 5.10
N ARG A 276 -15.28 -9.13 5.40
CA ARG A 276 -15.01 -10.35 4.61
C ARG A 276 -16.23 -11.27 4.49
N PRO A 277 -17.02 -11.55 5.54
CA PRO A 277 -18.25 -12.33 5.41
C PRO A 277 -19.27 -11.69 4.45
N LEU A 278 -19.39 -10.36 4.44
CA LEU A 278 -20.28 -9.64 3.53
C LEU A 278 -19.79 -9.70 2.09
N GLN A 279 -18.47 -9.61 1.88
CA GLN A 279 -17.84 -9.77 0.57
C GLN A 279 -18.01 -11.19 0.03
N HIS A 280 -17.92 -12.19 0.90
CA HIS A 280 -18.22 -13.58 0.55
C HIS A 280 -19.69 -13.74 0.13
N GLN A 281 -20.63 -13.16 0.87
CA GLN A 281 -22.04 -13.14 0.48
C GLN A 281 -22.26 -12.43 -0.87
N LEU A 282 -21.59 -11.30 -1.11
CA LEU A 282 -21.62 -10.60 -2.39
C LEU A 282 -21.08 -11.48 -3.52
N ALA A 283 -19.92 -12.11 -3.34
CA ALA A 283 -19.35 -13.02 -4.33
C ALA A 283 -20.35 -14.13 -4.69
N ASN A 284 -20.97 -14.76 -3.69
CA ASN A 284 -21.98 -15.81 -3.89
C ASN A 284 -23.23 -15.29 -4.63
N ARG A 285 -23.75 -14.10 -4.27
CA ARG A 285 -24.89 -13.48 -4.97
C ARG A 285 -24.59 -13.22 -6.45
N LEU A 286 -23.34 -12.89 -6.76
CA LEU A 286 -22.87 -12.62 -8.12
C LEU A 286 -22.41 -13.90 -8.86
N GLY A 287 -22.50 -15.07 -8.22
CA GLY A 287 -22.14 -16.35 -8.82
C GLY A 287 -20.64 -16.65 -8.85
N PHE A 288 -19.81 -15.92 -8.11
CA PHE A 288 -18.38 -16.18 -7.99
C PHE A 288 -18.08 -17.14 -6.85
N ARG A 289 -17.16 -18.08 -7.08
CA ARG A 289 -16.69 -19.01 -6.05
C ARG A 289 -15.64 -18.35 -5.18
N TRP A 290 -15.90 -18.31 -3.88
CA TRP A 290 -15.03 -17.65 -2.92
C TRP A 290 -13.61 -18.23 -2.88
N GLU A 291 -13.48 -19.56 -3.03
CA GLU A 291 -12.20 -20.26 -2.98
C GLU A 291 -11.26 -19.89 -4.14
N GLU A 292 -11.79 -19.23 -5.18
CA GLU A 292 -11.04 -18.77 -6.35
C GLU A 292 -10.48 -17.35 -6.19
N PHE A 293 -10.74 -16.68 -5.05
CA PHE A 293 -10.14 -15.40 -4.70
C PHE A 293 -8.78 -15.59 -4.03
N ALA A 294 -7.77 -14.88 -4.53
CA ALA A 294 -6.54 -14.66 -3.78
C ALA A 294 -6.82 -13.66 -2.66
N LEU A 295 -6.76 -14.12 -1.40
CA LEU A 295 -6.93 -13.26 -0.23
C LEU A 295 -5.62 -12.54 0.09
N ILE A 296 -5.50 -11.34 -0.45
CA ILE A 296 -4.32 -10.49 -0.33
C ILE A 296 -4.43 -9.63 0.94
N SER A 297 -3.90 -10.13 2.05
CA SER A 297 -3.83 -9.42 3.34
C SER A 297 -2.44 -9.60 3.99
N PRO A 298 -1.44 -8.74 3.69
CA PRO A 298 -0.08 -8.86 4.21
C PRO A 298 0.02 -8.94 5.73
N ASP A 299 -0.92 -8.31 6.45
CA ASP A 299 -0.95 -8.33 7.91
C ASP A 299 -1.07 -9.75 8.50
N ILE A 300 -1.50 -10.77 7.74
CA ILE A 300 -1.51 -12.16 8.21
C ILE A 300 -0.11 -12.76 8.36
N TRP A 301 0.90 -12.21 7.67
CA TRP A 301 2.27 -12.70 7.70
C TRP A 301 3.02 -12.36 8.98
N ARG A 302 2.59 -11.34 9.74
CA ARG A 302 3.34 -10.83 10.92
C ARG A 302 3.72 -11.91 11.93
N LYS A 303 2.73 -12.74 12.33
CA LYS A 303 2.93 -13.85 13.29
C LYS A 303 3.73 -15.03 12.70
N TYR A 304 3.99 -15.03 11.39
CA TYR A 304 4.94 -15.97 10.77
C TYR A 304 6.34 -15.37 10.72
N LEU A 305 6.45 -14.05 10.48
CA LEU A 305 7.71 -13.33 10.44
C LEU A 305 8.35 -13.21 11.83
N LEU A 306 7.53 -13.10 12.88
CA LEU A 306 7.98 -12.99 14.27
C LEU A 306 7.07 -13.82 15.16
N ASP A 307 7.67 -14.65 16.01
CA ASP A 307 7.00 -15.24 17.15
C ASP A 307 6.76 -14.17 18.22
N TYR A 308 5.50 -13.85 18.50
CA TYR A 308 5.16 -12.77 19.42
C TYR A 308 5.53 -13.13 20.86
N ASP A 309 5.48 -14.41 21.22
CA ASP A 309 5.80 -14.87 22.58
C ASP A 309 7.31 -14.72 22.87
N SER A 310 8.14 -14.71 21.82
CA SER A 310 9.58 -14.47 21.91
C SER A 310 9.95 -13.05 22.39
N MET A 311 9.00 -12.12 22.43
CA MET A 311 9.25 -10.72 22.79
C MET A 311 9.25 -10.47 24.31
N GLY A 312 8.76 -11.40 25.13
CA GLY A 312 8.73 -11.25 26.58
C GLY A 312 8.02 -9.97 27.03
N GLU A 313 8.69 -9.16 27.86
CA GLU A 313 8.14 -7.89 28.37
C GLU A 313 7.84 -6.86 27.26
N LEU A 314 8.45 -7.01 26.07
CA LEU A 314 8.23 -6.16 24.90
C LEU A 314 7.07 -6.65 24.00
N TYR A 315 6.22 -7.57 24.46
CA TYR A 315 5.16 -8.18 23.65
C TYR A 315 4.28 -7.18 22.90
N LYS A 316 4.02 -6.00 23.47
CA LYS A 316 3.21 -4.95 22.82
C LYS A 316 3.86 -4.39 21.55
N TYR A 317 5.19 -4.45 21.44
CA TYR A 317 5.92 -4.02 20.24
C TYR A 317 5.96 -5.08 19.13
N ALA A 318 5.59 -6.33 19.41
CA ALA A 318 5.75 -7.45 18.48
C ALA A 318 5.22 -7.16 17.07
N ALA A 319 4.00 -6.60 16.97
CA ALA A 319 3.41 -6.26 15.68
C ALA A 319 4.19 -5.16 14.94
N VAL A 320 4.69 -4.14 15.64
CA VAL A 320 5.42 -3.02 15.03
C VAL A 320 6.82 -3.46 14.59
N CYS A 321 7.47 -4.37 15.33
CA CYS A 321 8.78 -4.93 15.01
C CYS A 321 8.84 -5.64 13.64
N THR A 322 7.71 -6.10 13.08
CA THR A 322 7.66 -6.68 11.73
C THR A 322 7.35 -5.68 10.64
N GLY A 323 7.08 -4.41 10.96
CA GLY A 323 6.50 -3.43 10.04
C GLY A 323 7.36 -3.13 8.81
N HIS A 324 8.66 -2.93 8.99
CA HIS A 324 9.59 -2.62 7.89
C HIS A 324 9.75 -3.81 6.95
N GLU A 325 9.95 -5.01 7.49
CA GLU A 325 10.04 -6.22 6.68
C GLU A 325 8.73 -6.51 5.94
N LEU A 326 7.58 -6.32 6.59
CA LEU A 326 6.27 -6.50 5.95
C LEU A 326 6.13 -5.63 4.69
N LYS A 327 6.56 -4.36 4.75
CA LYS A 327 6.56 -3.46 3.58
C LYS A 327 7.43 -4.01 2.44
N ILE A 328 8.53 -4.69 2.76
CA ILE A 328 9.43 -5.29 1.77
C ILE A 328 8.78 -6.52 1.13
N VAL A 329 8.24 -7.44 1.93
CA VAL A 329 7.54 -8.63 1.40
C VAL A 329 6.34 -8.21 0.55
N ASP A 330 5.58 -7.19 0.97
CA ASP A 330 4.43 -6.68 0.23
C ASP A 330 4.83 -6.08 -1.14
N LYS A 331 5.94 -5.34 -1.20
CA LYS A 331 6.51 -4.86 -2.48
C LYS A 331 6.97 -6.01 -3.39
N LYS A 332 7.52 -7.08 -2.82
CA LYS A 332 7.91 -8.28 -3.57
C LYS A 332 6.69 -9.02 -4.11
N LEU A 333 5.60 -9.10 -3.34
CA LEU A 333 4.32 -9.63 -3.80
C LEU A 333 3.79 -8.85 -5.00
N ASP A 334 3.84 -7.51 -4.98
CA ASP A 334 3.43 -6.69 -6.13
C ASP A 334 4.23 -7.01 -7.39
N ALA A 335 5.56 -7.09 -7.25
CA ALA A 335 6.44 -7.43 -8.35
C ALA A 335 6.21 -8.86 -8.87
N TYR A 336 5.87 -9.81 -7.99
CA TYR A 336 5.50 -11.17 -8.36
C TYR A 336 4.18 -11.20 -9.12
N MET A 337 3.11 -10.58 -8.58
CA MET A 337 1.79 -10.52 -9.21
C MET A 337 1.85 -9.86 -10.59
N ALA A 338 2.60 -8.77 -10.74
CA ALA A 338 2.78 -8.09 -12.04
C ALA A 338 3.45 -8.99 -13.09
N ARG A 339 4.37 -9.87 -12.68
CA ARG A 339 5.00 -10.85 -13.56
C ARG A 339 4.07 -12.02 -13.87
N LYS A 340 3.38 -12.55 -12.84
CA LYS A 340 2.39 -13.64 -12.99
C LYS A 340 1.31 -13.24 -14.00
N ALA A 341 0.75 -12.05 -13.84
CA ALA A 341 -0.26 -11.51 -14.74
C ALA A 341 0.20 -11.42 -16.21
N LYS A 342 1.47 -11.04 -16.46
CA LYS A 342 2.05 -10.98 -17.81
C LYS A 342 2.34 -12.36 -18.42
N ARG A 343 2.55 -13.38 -17.59
CA ARG A 343 2.96 -14.73 -18.04
C ARG A 343 1.77 -15.66 -18.24
N VAL A 344 0.87 -15.70 -17.27
CA VAL A 344 -0.20 -16.70 -17.18
C VAL A 344 -1.57 -16.10 -16.86
N GLY A 345 -1.63 -14.86 -16.36
CA GLY A 345 -2.87 -14.22 -15.89
C GLY A 345 -2.97 -14.17 -14.35
N VAL A 346 -4.14 -13.81 -13.82
CA VAL A 346 -4.40 -13.70 -12.38
C VAL A 346 -5.73 -14.36 -12.01
N SER A 347 -5.87 -14.75 -10.74
CA SER A 347 -7.14 -15.19 -10.16
C SER A 347 -8.03 -13.99 -9.83
N HIS A 348 -9.23 -14.24 -9.31
CA HIS A 348 -9.97 -13.19 -8.59
C HIS A 348 -9.14 -12.68 -7.41
N LEU A 349 -9.32 -11.43 -7.01
CA LEU A 349 -8.51 -10.80 -5.98
C LEU A 349 -9.39 -10.17 -4.89
N LEU A 350 -9.14 -10.53 -3.63
CA LEU A 350 -9.64 -9.81 -2.47
C LEU A 350 -8.48 -9.07 -1.83
N ILE A 351 -8.52 -7.73 -1.82
CA ILE A 351 -7.41 -6.90 -1.36
C ILE A 351 -7.82 -6.16 -0.09
N ASP A 352 -7.23 -6.58 1.04
CA ASP A 352 -7.33 -5.91 2.34
C ASP A 352 -5.93 -5.37 2.70
N ARG A 353 -5.56 -4.27 2.05
CA ARG A 353 -4.28 -3.58 2.27
C ARG A 353 -4.53 -2.12 2.64
N PHE A 354 -3.80 -1.67 3.65
CA PHE A 354 -3.84 -0.28 4.10
C PHE A 354 -3.29 0.70 3.05
N ARG A 355 -2.28 0.32 2.25
CA ARG A 355 -1.66 1.24 1.29
C ARG A 355 -2.62 1.74 0.20
N PHE A 356 -2.51 3.02 -0.13
CA PHE A 356 -3.33 3.68 -1.15
C PHE A 356 -2.73 3.61 -2.56
N ASP A 357 -1.50 3.10 -2.72
CA ASP A 357 -0.81 2.91 -3.99
C ASP A 357 -0.89 1.46 -4.54
N SER A 358 -1.92 0.70 -4.12
CA SER A 358 -1.99 -0.75 -4.35
C SER A 358 -1.62 -1.14 -5.79
N PHE A 359 -0.52 -1.91 -5.89
CA PHE A 359 0.07 -2.43 -7.12
C PHE A 359 0.57 -1.41 -8.15
N ALA A 360 1.04 -0.24 -7.74
CA ALA A 360 1.71 0.68 -8.65
C ALA A 360 3.08 0.16 -9.12
N GLU A 361 3.22 -0.12 -10.43
CA GLU A 361 4.55 -0.02 -11.04
C GLU A 361 5.01 1.45 -10.84
N ARG A 362 6.30 1.71 -10.58
CA ARG A 362 6.91 3.06 -10.47
C ARG A 362 6.85 3.85 -11.80
N SER A 363 5.75 3.73 -12.54
CA SER A 363 5.50 4.41 -13.79
C SER A 363 4.65 5.63 -13.49
N THR A 364 5.06 6.77 -14.03
CA THR A 364 4.36 8.06 -13.93
C THR A 364 3.05 8.10 -14.75
N LYS A 365 2.64 6.98 -15.36
CA LYS A 365 1.35 6.87 -16.07
C LYS A 365 0.24 6.47 -15.10
N LYS A 366 -0.78 7.33 -14.98
CA LYS A 366 -2.10 6.97 -14.45
C LYS A 366 -2.58 5.68 -15.15
N GLY A 367 -3.03 4.69 -14.39
CA GLY A 367 -3.54 3.41 -14.93
C GLY A 367 -2.53 2.27 -15.08
N SER A 368 -1.30 2.40 -14.57
CA SER A 368 -0.25 1.37 -14.71
C SER A 368 -0.23 0.28 -13.62
N ASN A 369 -1.22 0.24 -12.74
CA ASN A 369 -1.26 -0.68 -11.60
C ASN A 369 -1.82 -2.06 -12.00
N LEU A 370 -1.47 -3.12 -11.26
CA LEU A 370 -2.06 -4.47 -11.47
C LEU A 370 -3.59 -4.41 -11.48
N LEU A 371 -4.17 -3.61 -10.58
CA LEU A 371 -5.62 -3.41 -10.47
C LEU A 371 -6.22 -2.88 -11.79
N THR A 372 -5.63 -1.82 -12.34
CA THR A 372 -6.14 -1.15 -13.56
C THR A 372 -5.84 -1.94 -14.83
N ARG A 373 -4.92 -2.92 -14.79
CA ARG A 373 -4.55 -3.72 -15.95
C ARG A 373 -5.40 -4.97 -16.14
N PHE A 374 -5.99 -5.52 -15.08
CA PHE A 374 -6.54 -6.89 -15.14
C PHE A 374 -7.93 -7.06 -14.53
N GLY A 375 -8.46 -6.09 -13.77
CA GLY A 375 -9.85 -6.17 -13.29
C GLY A 375 -10.83 -5.86 -14.41
N SER A 376 -11.71 -6.81 -14.75
CA SER A 376 -12.86 -6.55 -15.62
C SER A 376 -14.01 -5.92 -14.85
N LYS A 377 -14.26 -6.45 -13.64
CA LYS A 377 -15.22 -5.93 -12.66
C LYS A 377 -14.51 -5.64 -11.34
N VAL A 378 -14.64 -4.42 -10.83
CA VAL A 378 -13.94 -3.96 -9.62
C VAL A 378 -14.94 -3.38 -8.62
N PHE A 379 -14.87 -3.90 -7.40
CA PHE A 379 -15.60 -3.39 -6.25
C PHE A 379 -14.67 -2.65 -5.30
N MET A 380 -14.98 -1.39 -5.01
CA MET A 380 -14.24 -0.53 -4.09
C MET A 380 -15.09 -0.20 -2.87
N PHE A 381 -14.70 -0.71 -1.70
CA PHE A 381 -15.37 -0.43 -0.43
C PHE A 381 -14.54 0.56 0.39
N PHE A 382 -15.14 1.67 0.81
CA PHE A 382 -14.49 2.72 1.58
C PHE A 382 -15.07 2.80 2.99
N MET A 383 -14.30 2.38 3.99
CA MET A 383 -14.69 2.44 5.39
C MET A 383 -14.49 3.85 5.95
N ILE A 384 -15.58 4.45 6.41
CA ILE A 384 -15.63 5.71 7.16
C ILE A 384 -15.82 5.32 8.63
N THR A 385 -14.74 5.36 9.41
CA THR A 385 -14.75 5.07 10.84
C THR A 385 -14.29 6.30 11.60
N PRO A 386 -14.99 6.72 12.67
CA PRO A 386 -14.52 7.80 13.53
C PRO A 386 -13.09 7.52 14.05
N PRO A 387 -12.17 8.49 13.99
CA PRO A 387 -10.78 8.26 14.38
C PRO A 387 -10.60 7.78 15.83
N HIS A 388 -11.40 8.26 16.78
CA HIS A 388 -11.35 7.79 18.17
C HIS A 388 -11.75 6.31 18.30
N ASP A 389 -12.76 5.83 17.57
CA ASP A 389 -13.14 4.41 17.57
C ASP A 389 -12.01 3.52 17.06
N THR A 390 -11.20 4.01 16.11
CA THR A 390 -10.05 3.22 15.63
C THR A 390 -8.98 3.02 16.70
N VAL A 391 -8.84 3.96 17.64
CA VAL A 391 -7.92 3.87 18.78
C VAL A 391 -8.43 2.81 19.76
N GLU A 392 -9.71 2.85 20.11
CA GLU A 392 -10.32 1.91 21.04
C GLU A 392 -10.35 0.48 20.48
N ARG A 393 -10.76 0.31 19.22
CA ARG A 393 -10.78 -0.99 18.55
C ARG A 393 -9.38 -1.57 18.35
N ALA A 394 -8.36 -0.73 18.14
CA ALA A 394 -6.98 -1.19 18.04
C ALA A 394 -6.47 -1.75 19.38
N TRP A 395 -6.88 -1.14 20.50
CA TRP A 395 -6.56 -1.64 21.84
C TRP A 395 -7.20 -3.00 22.11
N GLU A 396 -8.50 -3.14 21.85
CA GLU A 396 -9.21 -4.43 22.00
C GLU A 396 -8.55 -5.53 21.16
N ARG A 397 -8.15 -5.20 19.92
CA ARG A 397 -7.42 -6.12 19.05
C ARG A 397 -6.00 -6.42 19.58
N GLY A 398 -5.37 -5.44 20.24
CA GLY A 398 -4.14 -5.63 21.00
C GLY A 398 -4.30 -6.73 22.04
N GLU A 399 -5.33 -6.62 22.88
CA GLU A 399 -5.65 -7.60 23.92
C GLU A 399 -6.00 -8.99 23.36
N GLN A 400 -6.79 -9.05 22.29
CA GLN A 400 -7.25 -10.33 21.73
C GLN A 400 -6.15 -11.10 21.00
N VAL A 401 -5.33 -10.41 20.18
CA VAL A 401 -4.40 -11.09 19.25
C VAL A 401 -2.97 -10.57 19.31
N GLY A 402 -2.63 -9.73 20.29
CA GLY A 402 -1.28 -9.19 20.51
C GLY A 402 -0.87 -8.10 19.50
N ARG A 403 -1.83 -7.46 18.82
CA ARG A 403 -1.57 -6.47 17.75
C ARG A 403 -1.76 -5.03 18.23
N TYR A 404 -0.98 -4.62 19.23
CA TYR A 404 -0.97 -3.24 19.72
C TYR A 404 -0.39 -2.27 18.68
N LYS A 405 -0.85 -1.02 18.73
CA LYS A 405 -0.34 0.12 17.95
C LYS A 405 -0.30 1.37 18.82
N ALA A 406 0.66 2.26 18.54
CA ALA A 406 0.72 3.56 19.18
C ALA A 406 -0.44 4.45 18.71
N VAL A 407 -0.88 5.39 19.56
CA VAL A 407 -2.06 6.22 19.31
C VAL A 407 -1.81 7.18 18.15
N ASP A 408 -0.65 7.83 18.15
CA ASP A 408 -0.19 8.72 17.08
C ASP A 408 -0.10 8.00 15.73
N ASP A 409 0.49 6.79 15.68
CA ASP A 409 0.50 5.96 14.48
C ASP A 409 -0.92 5.63 13.98
N LEU A 410 -1.88 5.40 14.87
CA LEU A 410 -3.26 5.11 14.48
C LEU A 410 -3.95 6.34 13.89
N LEU A 411 -3.77 7.51 14.51
CA LEU A 411 -4.38 8.75 14.06
C LEU A 411 -3.72 9.26 12.77
N ASP A 412 -2.40 9.12 12.63
CA ASP A 412 -1.69 9.39 11.36
C ASP A 412 -2.21 8.50 10.22
N HIS A 413 -2.39 7.19 10.47
CA HIS A 413 -3.01 6.30 9.49
C HIS A 413 -4.46 6.69 9.14
N ASN A 414 -5.20 7.33 10.04
CA ASN A 414 -6.53 7.87 9.71
C ASN A 414 -6.39 9.04 8.74
N VAL A 415 -5.53 10.02 9.03
CA VAL A 415 -5.27 11.17 8.15
C VAL A 415 -4.81 10.71 6.78
N GLU A 416 -3.86 9.77 6.71
CA GLU A 416 -3.40 9.16 5.45
C GLU A 416 -4.57 8.52 4.70
N ALA A 417 -5.40 7.74 5.42
CA ALA A 417 -6.52 7.04 4.80
C ALA A 417 -7.54 8.00 4.17
N PHE A 418 -8.02 8.97 4.94
CA PHE A 418 -9.03 9.91 4.45
C PHE A 418 -8.48 10.83 3.36
N THR A 419 -7.18 11.17 3.41
CA THR A 419 -6.51 11.88 2.32
C THR A 419 -6.46 11.03 1.03
N GLY A 420 -6.12 9.75 1.15
CA GLY A 420 -5.99 8.83 0.02
C GLY A 420 -7.30 8.39 -0.62
N ILE A 421 -8.41 8.31 0.14
CA ILE A 421 -9.73 7.88 -0.35
C ILE A 421 -10.15 8.71 -1.58
N SER A 422 -10.05 10.04 -1.51
CA SER A 422 -10.49 10.91 -2.61
C SER A 422 -9.73 10.60 -3.91
N GLN A 423 -8.41 10.46 -3.85
CA GLN A 423 -7.59 10.19 -5.03
C GLN A 423 -7.91 8.83 -5.66
N ILE A 424 -8.01 7.78 -4.83
CA ILE A 424 -8.36 6.44 -5.33
C ILE A 424 -9.76 6.44 -5.90
N PHE A 425 -10.74 6.95 -5.16
CA PHE A 425 -12.14 6.94 -5.58
C PHE A 425 -12.30 7.53 -6.98
N PHE A 426 -11.82 8.75 -7.22
CA PHE A 426 -11.95 9.38 -8.54
C PHE A 426 -11.06 8.79 -9.63
N THR A 427 -10.00 8.04 -9.27
CA THR A 427 -9.23 7.29 -10.27
C THR A 427 -10.08 6.17 -10.86
N TRP A 428 -10.95 5.55 -10.05
CA TRP A 428 -11.76 4.41 -10.44
C TRP A 428 -13.15 4.78 -10.92
N ALA A 429 -13.84 5.66 -10.20
CA ALA A 429 -15.20 6.08 -10.55
C ALA A 429 -15.29 6.75 -11.93
N LEU A 430 -14.18 7.27 -12.45
CA LEU A 430 -14.08 7.91 -13.77
C LEU A 430 -13.44 7.01 -14.84
N ASP A 431 -13.09 5.77 -14.51
CA ASP A 431 -12.62 4.78 -15.50
C ASP A 431 -13.82 4.35 -16.36
N GLN A 432 -13.68 4.47 -17.68
CA GLN A 432 -14.74 4.14 -18.65
C GLN A 432 -14.51 2.78 -19.32
N ASP A 433 -13.36 2.16 -19.08
CA ASP A 433 -12.96 0.91 -19.75
C ASP A 433 -13.38 -0.34 -18.94
N LYS A 434 -13.94 -0.14 -17.74
CA LYS A 434 -14.20 -1.22 -16.76
C LYS A 434 -15.53 -1.05 -16.07
N ASP A 435 -16.07 -2.15 -15.58
CA ASP A 435 -17.24 -2.19 -14.71
C ASP A 435 -16.81 -1.90 -13.27
N ILE A 436 -17.07 -0.69 -12.77
CA ILE A 436 -16.59 -0.22 -11.47
C ILE A 436 -17.78 0.04 -10.55
N HIS A 437 -17.83 -0.71 -9.46
CA HIS A 437 -18.78 -0.56 -8.36
C HIS A 437 -18.06 0.01 -7.15
N TYR A 438 -18.71 0.93 -6.43
CA TYR A 438 -18.15 1.48 -5.21
C TYR A 438 -19.20 1.74 -4.15
N GLU A 439 -18.77 1.65 -2.90
CA GLU A 439 -19.61 1.88 -1.74
C GLU A 439 -18.80 2.51 -0.61
N PHE A 440 -19.38 3.52 0.02
CA PHE A 440 -18.91 4.14 1.24
C PHE A 440 -19.72 3.60 2.42
N LEU A 441 -19.02 3.19 3.47
CA LEU A 441 -19.58 2.45 4.60
C LEU A 441 -19.30 3.20 5.89
N ASP A 442 -20.35 3.62 6.59
CA ASP A 442 -20.29 4.19 7.93
C ASP A 442 -20.15 3.06 8.95
N ASN A 443 -19.01 3.06 9.64
CA ASN A 443 -18.65 2.07 10.63
C ASN A 443 -18.56 2.66 12.04
N SER A 444 -19.36 3.70 12.32
CA SER A 444 -19.65 4.21 13.66
C SER A 444 -20.67 3.36 14.44
N VAL A 445 -20.90 2.12 13.99
CA VAL A 445 -21.77 1.13 14.63
C VAL A 445 -21.03 0.33 15.70
N ASP A 446 -21.79 -0.33 16.58
CA ASP A 446 -21.24 -1.21 17.61
C ASP A 446 -20.46 -2.39 17.01
N PHE A 447 -19.54 -2.96 17.78
CA PHE A 447 -18.76 -4.11 17.32
C PHE A 447 -19.68 -5.32 17.04
N GLY A 448 -19.54 -5.89 15.84
CA GLY A 448 -20.35 -7.02 15.37
C GLY A 448 -21.57 -6.61 14.55
N GLU A 449 -21.97 -5.35 14.62
CA GLU A 449 -23.03 -4.81 13.78
C GLU A 449 -22.55 -4.55 12.35
N ARG A 450 -23.49 -4.60 11.41
CA ARG A 450 -23.21 -4.36 10.00
C ARG A 450 -23.06 -2.84 9.77
N PRO A 451 -22.02 -2.39 9.03
CA PRO A 451 -21.87 -0.97 8.71
C PRO A 451 -23.01 -0.49 7.80
N ARG A 452 -23.29 0.81 7.85
CA ARG A 452 -24.38 1.43 7.08
C ARG A 452 -23.87 1.97 5.75
N THR A 453 -24.64 1.83 4.69
CA THR A 453 -24.31 2.38 3.37
C THR A 453 -24.48 3.89 3.38
N VAL A 454 -23.37 4.63 3.30
CA VAL A 454 -23.33 6.11 3.22
C VAL A 454 -23.63 6.59 1.82
N ALA A 455 -23.02 5.93 0.84
CA ALA A 455 -23.17 6.23 -0.57
C ALA A 455 -22.75 5.01 -1.38
N TYR A 456 -23.33 4.82 -2.55
CA TYR A 456 -22.96 3.75 -3.47
C TYR A 456 -23.14 4.19 -4.90
N GLY A 457 -22.50 3.50 -5.83
CA GLY A 457 -22.62 3.84 -7.23
C GLY A 457 -21.81 2.95 -8.15
N GLU A 458 -21.99 3.23 -9.44
CA GLU A 458 -21.28 2.61 -10.54
C GLU A 458 -20.81 3.71 -11.50
N ASN A 459 -19.70 3.48 -12.22
CA ASN A 459 -19.13 4.32 -13.29
C ASN A 459 -19.76 5.73 -13.46
N GLY A 460 -19.18 6.74 -12.81
CA GLY A 460 -19.61 8.14 -12.95
C GLY A 460 -20.95 8.51 -12.30
N SER A 461 -21.66 7.57 -11.67
CA SER A 461 -22.95 7.80 -11.00
C SER A 461 -22.88 7.45 -9.50
N LEU A 462 -23.27 8.38 -8.64
CA LEU A 462 -23.20 8.23 -7.17
C LEU A 462 -24.53 8.59 -6.50
N CYS A 463 -25.06 7.66 -5.71
CA CYS A 463 -26.19 7.86 -4.82
C CYS A 463 -25.68 8.09 -3.39
N ILE A 464 -26.07 9.19 -2.75
CA ILE A 464 -25.66 9.61 -1.41
C ILE A 464 -26.85 9.51 -0.46
N LEU A 465 -26.71 8.68 0.57
CA LEU A 465 -27.69 8.44 1.63
C LEU A 465 -27.36 9.19 2.92
N CYS A 466 -26.08 9.51 3.17
CA CYS A 466 -25.66 10.23 4.37
C CYS A 466 -24.65 11.35 4.07
N VAL A 467 -25.16 12.58 3.97
CA VAL A 467 -24.35 13.78 3.67
C VAL A 467 -23.31 14.06 4.74
N LYS A 468 -23.65 13.86 6.03
CA LYS A 468 -22.71 14.03 7.15
C LYS A 468 -21.46 13.17 6.96
N CYS A 469 -21.61 11.89 6.64
CA CYS A 469 -20.48 10.98 6.48
C CYS A 469 -19.61 11.35 5.26
N MET A 470 -20.20 11.89 4.20
CA MET A 470 -19.44 12.42 3.07
C MET A 470 -18.59 13.65 3.45
N ILE A 471 -19.08 14.49 4.36
CA ILE A 471 -18.34 15.62 4.95
C ILE A 471 -17.24 15.13 5.91
N ASP A 472 -17.51 14.05 6.65
CA ASP A 472 -16.55 13.49 7.60
C ASP A 472 -15.26 13.00 6.94
N ILE A 473 -15.31 12.62 5.65
CA ILE A 473 -14.11 12.30 4.86
C ILE A 473 -13.12 13.48 4.85
N ASP A 474 -13.59 14.73 4.79
CA ASP A 474 -12.71 15.89 4.88
C ASP A 474 -12.34 16.27 6.31
N ARG A 475 -13.28 16.13 7.26
CA ARG A 475 -13.03 16.39 8.67
C ARG A 475 -11.91 15.53 9.22
N TYR A 476 -11.92 14.24 8.89
CA TYR A 476 -10.97 13.28 9.43
C TYR A 476 -9.55 13.43 8.85
N LYS A 477 -9.34 14.27 7.84
CA LYS A 477 -8.00 14.69 7.39
C LYS A 477 -7.33 15.69 8.33
N LYS A 478 -8.09 16.31 9.25
CA LYS A 478 -7.67 17.46 10.07
C LYS A 478 -7.56 17.14 11.56
N ILE A 479 -7.67 15.87 11.94
CA ILE A 479 -7.59 15.44 13.33
C ILE A 479 -6.20 15.69 13.93
N ASN A 480 -6.16 15.87 15.24
CA ASN A 480 -4.93 15.98 16.01
C ASN A 480 -4.31 14.59 16.21
N ILE A 481 -3.18 14.32 15.56
CA ILE A 481 -2.47 13.04 15.69
C ILE A 481 -1.79 12.87 17.06
N ASN A 482 -1.60 13.95 17.82
CA ASN A 482 -1.00 13.92 19.16
C ASN A 482 -2.05 13.84 20.27
N ALA A 483 -3.26 13.40 19.96
CA ALA A 483 -4.35 13.28 20.91
C ALA A 483 -4.08 12.18 21.96
N ASP A 484 -4.40 12.47 23.22
CA ASP A 484 -4.28 11.55 24.37
C ASP A 484 -5.64 11.14 24.95
N SER A 485 -6.71 11.60 24.31
CA SER A 485 -8.09 11.38 24.72
C SER A 485 -9.04 11.67 23.57
N VAL A 486 -10.25 11.09 23.61
CA VAL A 486 -11.32 11.34 22.63
C VAL A 486 -11.59 12.83 22.45
N SER A 487 -11.63 13.59 23.55
CA SER A 487 -11.88 15.03 23.56
C SER A 487 -10.84 15.87 22.81
N SER A 488 -9.62 15.35 22.65
CA SER A 488 -8.51 16.05 22.00
C SER A 488 -8.30 15.66 20.52
N VAL A 489 -9.07 14.71 20.00
CA VAL A 489 -8.92 14.18 18.62
C VAL A 489 -9.30 15.23 17.58
N TYR A 490 -10.42 15.91 17.80
CA TYR A 490 -10.96 16.85 16.83
C TYR A 490 -10.46 18.27 17.14
N PRO A 491 -10.14 19.07 16.11
CA PRO A 491 -9.80 20.48 16.29
C PRO A 491 -11.05 21.30 16.66
N SER A 492 -10.97 22.63 16.53
CA SER A 492 -12.08 23.50 16.91
C SER A 492 -13.39 23.17 16.17
N THR A 493 -14.53 23.44 16.82
CA THR A 493 -15.86 23.24 16.22
C THR A 493 -16.02 23.98 14.89
N ARG A 494 -15.40 25.17 14.77
CA ARG A 494 -15.35 25.95 13.53
C ARG A 494 -14.62 25.23 12.40
N GLU A 495 -13.50 24.59 12.69
CA GLU A 495 -12.75 23.82 11.68
C GLU A 495 -13.47 22.54 11.26
N MET A 496 -14.29 21.99 12.17
CA MET A 496 -15.15 20.83 11.92
C MET A 496 -16.53 21.22 11.36
N ALA A 497 -16.82 22.51 11.18
CA ALA A 497 -18.12 22.95 10.64
C ALA A 497 -18.29 22.48 9.18
N PRO A 498 -19.52 22.13 8.74
CA PRO A 498 -19.79 21.63 7.38
C PRO A 498 -19.16 22.46 6.27
N GLU A 499 -19.26 23.79 6.34
CA GLU A 499 -18.79 24.74 5.32
C GLU A 499 -17.27 24.68 5.07
N MET A 500 -16.49 24.22 6.04
CA MET A 500 -15.03 24.07 5.93
C MET A 500 -14.62 22.69 5.40
N ASN A 501 -15.56 21.77 5.17
CA ASN A 501 -15.31 20.33 4.94
C ASN A 501 -16.14 19.77 3.77
N LEU A 502 -16.37 20.57 2.72
CA LEU A 502 -17.15 20.16 1.54
C LEU A 502 -16.31 19.75 0.34
N ALA A 503 -14.98 19.79 0.42
CA ALA A 503 -14.12 19.65 -0.75
C ALA A 503 -14.33 18.31 -1.47
N PHE A 504 -14.49 17.21 -0.72
CA PHE A 504 -14.76 15.90 -1.30
C PHE A 504 -16.15 15.83 -1.95
N LEU A 505 -17.19 16.31 -1.26
CA LEU A 505 -18.55 16.31 -1.77
C LEU A 505 -18.68 17.19 -3.02
N LYS A 506 -18.07 18.37 -3.00
CA LYS A 506 -17.96 19.28 -4.14
C LYS A 506 -17.27 18.60 -5.32
N ALA A 507 -16.16 17.90 -5.09
CA ALA A 507 -15.47 17.16 -6.14
C ALA A 507 -16.34 16.03 -6.72
N CYS A 508 -17.22 15.40 -5.93
CA CYS A 508 -18.17 14.41 -6.46
C CYS A 508 -19.14 15.07 -7.43
N ILE A 509 -19.75 16.19 -7.02
CA ILE A 509 -20.69 16.99 -7.82
C ILE A 509 -20.06 17.48 -9.14
N GLU A 510 -18.84 17.99 -9.08
CA GLU A 510 -18.16 18.60 -10.24
C GLU A 510 -17.63 17.58 -11.25
N ARG A 511 -17.26 16.37 -10.78
CA ARG A 511 -16.51 15.41 -11.60
C ARG A 511 -17.34 14.22 -12.06
N LEU A 512 -18.35 13.82 -11.30
CA LEU A 512 -19.21 12.69 -11.64
C LEU A 512 -20.32 13.15 -12.60
N GLU A 513 -20.77 12.25 -13.45
CA GLU A 513 -21.83 12.55 -14.41
C GLU A 513 -23.18 12.69 -13.71
N ASN A 514 -23.49 11.81 -12.76
CA ASN A 514 -24.73 11.83 -12.00
C ASN A 514 -24.44 11.76 -10.50
N VAL A 515 -25.03 12.67 -9.73
CA VAL A 515 -25.03 12.62 -8.26
C VAL A 515 -26.45 12.79 -7.76
N GLU A 516 -26.92 11.83 -6.97
CA GLU A 516 -28.25 11.84 -6.38
C GLU A 516 -28.15 11.88 -4.86
N PHE A 517 -28.87 12.77 -4.23
CA PHE A 517 -29.11 12.78 -2.79
C PHE A 517 -30.44 12.10 -2.54
N VAL A 518 -30.46 11.07 -1.71
CA VAL A 518 -31.63 10.21 -1.52
C VAL A 518 -31.99 10.16 -0.05
N ASN A 519 -33.29 10.34 0.25
CA ASN A 519 -33.82 10.13 1.58
C ASN A 519 -33.74 8.64 1.91
N PRO A 520 -32.94 8.23 2.91
CA PRO A 520 -32.70 6.83 3.13
C PRO A 520 -33.93 6.06 3.64
N LYS A 521 -34.86 6.74 4.33
CA LYS A 521 -36.04 6.10 4.95
C LYS A 521 -37.05 5.63 3.92
N ASN A 522 -37.31 6.45 2.90
CA ASN A 522 -38.34 6.21 1.90
C ASN A 522 -37.77 6.01 0.48
N ARG A 523 -36.45 6.14 0.32
CA ARG A 523 -35.67 5.94 -0.91
C ARG A 523 -35.99 6.94 -2.03
N LYS A 524 -36.61 8.06 -1.69
CA LYS A 524 -36.96 9.11 -2.64
C LYS A 524 -35.78 10.03 -2.93
N VAL A 525 -35.63 10.43 -4.19
CA VAL A 525 -34.62 11.40 -4.60
C VAL A 525 -34.97 12.78 -4.04
N ALA A 526 -34.09 13.30 -3.19
CA ALA A 526 -34.17 14.65 -2.63
C ALA A 526 -33.57 15.70 -3.55
N ALA A 527 -32.46 15.38 -4.22
CA ALA A 527 -31.87 16.24 -5.24
C ALA A 527 -31.11 15.41 -6.27
N ARG A 528 -31.19 15.83 -7.54
CA ARG A 528 -30.45 15.20 -8.66
C ARG A 528 -29.58 16.23 -9.33
N ILE A 529 -28.31 15.90 -9.48
CA ILE A 529 -27.31 16.71 -10.14
C ILE A 529 -26.78 15.93 -11.33
N ARG A 530 -26.72 16.59 -12.49
CA ARG A 530 -26.11 16.05 -13.69
C ARG A 530 -25.01 16.98 -14.16
N ARG A 531 -23.79 16.46 -14.29
CA ARG A 531 -22.60 17.21 -14.75
C ARG A 531 -22.41 18.53 -14.00
N GLY A 532 -22.58 18.50 -12.69
CA GLY A 532 -22.45 19.66 -11.81
C GLY A 532 -23.66 20.59 -11.75
N GLU A 533 -24.70 20.38 -12.55
CA GLU A 533 -25.91 21.21 -12.55
C GLU A 533 -27.08 20.52 -11.82
N LEU A 534 -27.80 21.28 -10.98
CA LEU A 534 -29.02 20.80 -10.34
C LEU A 534 -30.15 20.65 -11.36
N VAL A 535 -30.72 19.45 -11.45
CA VAL A 535 -31.79 19.10 -12.39
C VAL A 535 -33.12 18.84 -11.69
N GLU A 536 -33.09 18.38 -10.44
CA GLU A 536 -34.28 18.06 -9.65
C GLU A 536 -34.02 18.38 -8.18
N LEU A 537 -35.03 18.92 -7.48
CA LEU A 537 -34.95 19.23 -6.06
C LEU A 537 -36.33 19.07 -5.41
N SER A 538 -36.39 18.26 -4.35
CA SER A 538 -37.51 18.15 -3.42
C SER A 538 -37.05 18.61 -2.05
N MET A 539 -37.45 19.81 -1.63
CA MET A 539 -37.08 20.38 -0.33
C MET A 539 -37.58 19.52 0.84
N MET A 540 -38.78 18.95 0.72
CA MET A 540 -39.34 18.06 1.75
C MET A 540 -38.46 16.82 1.97
N GLU A 541 -38.06 16.16 0.88
CA GLU A 541 -37.21 14.97 0.97
C GLU A 541 -35.79 15.34 1.42
N LEU A 542 -35.29 16.52 1.05
CA LEU A 542 -33.99 17.01 1.47
C LEU A 542 -33.93 17.33 2.98
N GLU A 543 -35.00 17.90 3.53
CA GLU A 543 -35.12 18.16 4.96
C GLU A 543 -35.13 16.87 5.78
N GLU A 544 -35.79 15.82 5.30
CA GLU A 544 -35.76 14.50 5.93
C GLU A 544 -34.42 13.78 5.77
N ALA A 545 -33.80 13.86 4.59
CA ALA A 545 -32.51 13.23 4.30
C ALA A 545 -31.35 13.90 5.05
N VAL A 546 -31.44 15.22 5.25
CA VAL A 546 -30.41 16.03 5.91
C VAL A 546 -31.06 16.85 7.03
N PRO A 547 -31.34 16.23 8.19
CA PRO A 547 -32.08 16.90 9.26
C PRO A 547 -31.31 18.07 9.90
N ASP A 548 -29.98 17.97 9.96
CA ASP A 548 -29.11 19.04 10.47
C ASP A 548 -29.19 20.30 9.59
N ALA A 549 -29.62 21.41 10.18
CA ALA A 549 -29.93 22.64 9.45
C ALA A 549 -28.69 23.27 8.83
N ASP A 550 -27.57 23.31 9.56
CA ASP A 550 -26.30 23.90 9.10
C ASP A 550 -25.76 23.10 7.89
N THR A 551 -25.74 21.77 8.00
CA THR A 551 -25.33 20.89 6.89
C THR A 551 -26.24 21.07 5.68
N ARG A 552 -27.56 21.18 5.89
CA ARG A 552 -28.53 21.36 4.80
C ARG A 552 -28.38 22.71 4.11
N GLU A 553 -28.20 23.80 4.85
CA GLU A 553 -27.98 25.14 4.28
C GLU A 553 -26.72 25.17 3.41
N VAL A 554 -25.64 24.60 3.93
CA VAL A 554 -24.36 24.52 3.23
C VAL A 554 -24.47 23.64 1.98
N LEU A 555 -25.18 22.51 2.06
CA LEU A 555 -25.45 21.65 0.90
C LEU A 555 -26.25 22.41 -0.18
N LEU A 556 -27.31 23.13 0.20
CA LEU A 556 -28.11 23.93 -0.74
C LEU A 556 -27.26 24.97 -1.48
N LYS A 557 -26.38 25.67 -0.77
CA LYS A 557 -25.42 26.61 -1.37
C LYS A 557 -24.47 25.92 -2.35
N LEU A 558 -24.08 24.68 -2.06
CA LEU A 558 -23.17 23.91 -2.90
C LEU A 558 -23.85 23.43 -4.20
N ILE A 559 -25.08 22.93 -4.11
CA ILE A 559 -25.80 22.35 -5.25
C ILE A 559 -26.58 23.40 -6.06
N SER A 560 -26.82 24.59 -5.49
CA SER A 560 -27.54 25.70 -6.13
C SER A 560 -26.82 27.05 -5.91
N PRO A 561 -25.61 27.26 -6.47
CA PRO A 561 -24.74 28.38 -6.13
C PRO A 561 -25.20 29.78 -6.63
N ALA A 562 -26.32 29.91 -7.36
CA ALA A 562 -26.84 31.22 -7.79
C ALA A 562 -28.38 31.27 -7.85
N LYS A 563 -28.90 32.45 -7.48
CA LYS A 563 -30.29 32.94 -7.44
C LYS A 563 -30.99 33.02 -8.82
N GLU A 564 -30.68 32.17 -9.78
CA GLU A 564 -31.59 31.98 -10.91
C GLU A 564 -32.64 30.97 -10.47
N SER A 565 -33.83 31.48 -10.16
CA SER A 565 -35.07 30.72 -10.19
C SER A 565 -35.26 30.16 -11.60
N ARG A 566 -34.53 29.09 -11.93
CA ARG A 566 -35.09 28.12 -12.85
C ARG A 566 -36.18 27.45 -12.05
N ASP A 567 -37.39 27.44 -12.60
CA ASP A 567 -38.42 26.49 -12.21
C ASP A 567 -37.81 25.09 -12.43
N VAL A 568 -37.00 24.63 -11.47
CA VAL A 568 -36.62 23.23 -11.36
C VAL A 568 -37.94 22.55 -11.12
N ALA A 569 -38.43 21.84 -12.13
CA ALA A 569 -39.72 21.19 -12.06
C ALA A 569 -39.78 20.41 -10.76
N ILE A 570 -40.73 20.76 -9.89
CA ILE A 570 -41.08 19.97 -8.72
C ILE A 570 -41.72 18.70 -9.28
N SER A 571 -40.85 17.77 -9.64
CA SER A 571 -41.15 16.42 -10.11
C SER A 571 -41.57 15.58 -8.90
N MET A 572 -42.42 14.58 -9.12
CA MET A 572 -42.65 13.58 -8.09
C MET A 572 -41.34 12.82 -7.88
N PRO A 573 -40.84 12.71 -6.63
CA PRO A 573 -39.55 12.09 -6.37
C PRO A 573 -39.51 10.64 -6.88
N ASP A 574 -38.51 10.33 -7.69
CA ASP A 574 -38.19 8.96 -8.10
C ASP A 574 -37.84 8.11 -6.87
N ILE A 575 -38.25 6.84 -6.85
CA ILE A 575 -37.86 5.88 -5.82
C ILE A 575 -36.67 5.08 -6.34
N VAL A 576 -35.56 5.10 -5.60
CA VAL A 576 -34.36 4.34 -5.94
C VAL A 576 -34.49 2.90 -5.46
N ASP A 577 -34.32 1.95 -6.38
CA ASP A 577 -34.31 0.52 -6.06
C ASP A 577 -32.94 0.07 -5.55
N ILE A 578 -32.73 0.22 -4.25
CA ILE A 578 -31.49 -0.19 -3.58
C ILE A 578 -31.29 -1.73 -3.65
N SER A 579 -32.34 -2.53 -3.90
CA SER A 579 -32.19 -3.99 -3.99
C SER A 579 -31.39 -4.44 -5.22
N ARG A 580 -31.26 -3.56 -6.22
CA ARG A 580 -30.37 -3.75 -7.38
C ARG A 580 -28.94 -3.30 -7.12
N SER A 581 -28.67 -2.61 -6.01
CA SER A 581 -27.32 -2.18 -5.66
C SER A 581 -26.50 -3.38 -5.18
N GLU A 582 -25.29 -3.53 -5.71
CA GLU A 582 -24.33 -4.57 -5.31
C GLU A 582 -23.62 -4.18 -4.00
N THR A 583 -24.39 -3.69 -3.01
CA THR A 583 -23.93 -3.13 -1.74
C THR A 583 -23.69 -4.19 -0.66
N LEU A 584 -22.80 -3.87 0.27
CA LEU A 584 -22.45 -4.63 1.47
C LEU A 584 -23.07 -4.06 2.73
N GLY A 585 -23.36 -2.76 2.82
CA GLY A 585 -23.91 -2.16 4.03
C GLY A 585 -25.42 -2.37 4.19
N ASP A 586 -25.94 -1.97 5.35
CA ASP A 586 -27.38 -1.79 5.54
C ASP A 586 -27.80 -0.37 5.17
N CYS A 587 -29.01 -0.21 4.62
CA CYS A 587 -29.58 1.13 4.43
C CYS A 587 -29.95 1.75 5.79
N TYR A 588 -29.84 3.07 5.91
CA TYR A 588 -30.38 3.78 7.06
C TYR A 588 -31.92 3.62 7.07
N GLY A 589 -32.47 2.99 8.11
CA GLY A 589 -33.91 2.79 8.31
C GLY A 589 -34.59 3.94 9.02
#